data_AF-A0A2J4QMN1-F1
#
_entry.id   AF-A0A2J4QMN1-F1
#
_cell.length_a   1.000
_cell.length_b   1.000
_cell.length_c   1.000
_cell.angle_alpha   90.00
_cell.angle_beta   90.00
_cell.angle_gamma   90.00
#
_symmetry.space_group_name_H-M   'P 1'
#
loop_
_entity.id
_entity.type
_entity.pdbx_description
1 polymer ?
#
loop_
_entity_poly.entity_id
_entity_poly.type
_entity_poly.pdbx_seq_one_letter_code
_entity_poly.pdbx_strand_id
1 'polypeptide(L)'
;MNNSGKYLIWTLLSVIGAFALGYIALNRGEQINALWIVVAAVCVYLIAYRFYGLYIAKNVLAVDPTRMTPAVRHNDGLDYVPTDKKVLFGHHFAAIAGAGPLVGPVLAAQMGYLPGMIWILAGVVLAGAVQDFMVLFVSTRRDGRSLGELVKEEMGPTAGVLALVACFMIMVIILAVLAMIVVKALTHSPWGTYTVAFTIPLAIFMGIYIRYLRPGRIGEVSVIGLVMLVFAIISGGWVAESPTWAPWFDYTGVQLTWILVGYGFIAAVLPVWLLLAPRDYLSTFLKIGTIVGLAIGILIMRPTLTMPALTKFIDGTGPVWSGSLFPFLFITIACGAVSGFHALIASGTTPKMLANEGQACFIGHGG
;
A
#
# COMPACT_ATOMS: atom_id res chain seq x y z
N MET A 1 3.62 2.02 36.11
CA MET A 1 4.48 1.13 35.29
C MET A 1 5.50 1.99 34.57
N ASN A 2 6.80 1.78 34.82
CA ASN A 2 7.89 2.71 34.48
C ASN A 2 7.95 3.08 32.98
N ASN A 3 7.72 4.36 32.66
CA ASN A 3 7.85 4.89 31.29
C ASN A 3 9.33 4.99 30.83
N SER A 4 10.30 4.90 31.74
CA SER A 4 11.73 5.07 31.45
C SER A 4 12.29 4.03 30.47
N GLY A 5 11.84 2.77 30.55
CA GLY A 5 12.25 1.73 29.61
C GLY A 5 11.73 1.94 28.19
N LYS A 6 10.58 2.60 28.03
CA LYS A 6 10.04 2.95 26.71
C LYS A 6 10.87 4.06 26.06
N TYR A 7 11.26 5.08 26.82
CA TYR A 7 12.10 6.17 26.28
C TYR A 7 13.47 5.68 25.85
N LEU A 8 14.10 4.76 26.61
CA LEU A 8 15.38 4.13 26.24
C LEU A 8 15.34 3.44 24.86
N ILE A 9 14.27 2.71 24.54
CA ILE A 9 14.12 2.03 23.24
C ILE A 9 14.06 3.06 22.10
N TRP A 10 13.29 4.14 22.27
CA TRP A 10 13.17 5.18 21.24
C TRP A 10 14.47 5.98 21.08
N THR A 11 15.16 6.28 22.18
CA THR A 11 16.49 6.91 22.14
C THR A 11 17.48 6.02 21.38
N LEU A 12 17.50 4.71 21.65
CA LEU A 12 18.36 3.76 20.94
C LEU A 12 18.04 3.74 19.43
N LEU A 13 16.76 3.65 19.06
CA LEU A 13 16.32 3.69 17.66
C LEU A 13 16.73 5.00 16.97
N SER A 14 16.59 6.14 17.65
CA SER A 14 17.02 7.44 17.12
C SER A 14 18.53 7.51 16.92
N VAL A 15 19.32 6.99 17.86
CA VAL A 15 20.79 6.92 17.73
C VAL A 15 21.20 6.02 16.58
N ILE A 16 20.58 4.84 16.44
CA ILE A 16 20.85 3.92 15.33
C ILE A 16 20.50 4.56 13.98
N GLY A 17 19.34 5.19 13.87
CA GLY A 17 18.92 5.90 12.65
C GLY A 17 19.84 7.07 12.30
N ALA A 18 20.24 7.87 13.29
CA ALA A 18 21.18 8.98 13.11
C ALA A 18 22.56 8.48 12.68
N PHE A 19 23.04 7.39 13.26
CA PHE A 19 24.30 6.76 12.86
C PHE A 19 24.25 6.22 11.43
N ALA A 20 23.16 5.53 11.06
CA ALA A 20 22.98 5.01 9.70
C ALA A 20 22.93 6.12 8.66
N LEU A 21 22.15 7.19 8.91
CA LEU A 21 22.11 8.36 8.04
C LEU A 21 23.46 9.10 7.99
N GLY A 22 24.14 9.22 9.13
CA GLY A 22 25.48 9.81 9.22
C GLY A 22 26.51 9.02 8.41
N TYR A 23 26.48 7.69 8.50
CA TYR A 23 27.36 6.81 7.72
C TYR A 23 27.13 6.99 6.21
N ILE A 24 25.86 7.04 5.77
CA ILE A 24 25.50 7.29 4.37
C ILE A 24 25.98 8.69 3.93
N ALA A 25 25.81 9.70 4.79
CA ALA A 25 26.10 11.09 4.46
C ALA A 25 27.60 11.42 4.40
N LEU A 26 28.41 10.77 5.25
CA LEU A 26 29.84 11.05 5.41
C LEU A 26 30.72 10.21 4.46
N ASN A 27 30.32 9.00 4.10
CA ASN A 27 31.09 8.13 3.19
C ASN A 27 30.79 8.40 1.71
N ARG A 28 30.94 9.65 1.28
CA ARG A 28 30.77 10.07 -0.13
C ARG A 28 32.03 9.74 -0.94
N GLY A 29 32.16 8.49 -1.39
CA GLY A 29 33.28 8.03 -2.22
C GLY A 29 33.56 6.53 -2.13
N GLU A 30 33.05 5.87 -1.11
CA GLU A 30 33.13 4.42 -0.95
C GLU A 30 31.79 3.75 -1.29
N GLN A 31 31.84 2.46 -1.64
CA GLN A 31 30.65 1.65 -1.90
C GLN A 31 29.88 1.46 -0.59
N ILE A 32 28.77 2.20 -0.41
CA ILE A 32 27.91 2.12 0.78
C ILE A 32 27.09 0.83 0.72
N ASN A 33 26.95 0.16 1.85
CA ASN A 33 26.10 -1.02 1.95
C ASN A 33 24.60 -0.65 1.91
N ALA A 34 23.80 -1.36 1.12
CA ALA A 34 22.34 -1.18 1.09
C ALA A 34 21.69 -1.40 2.48
N LEU A 35 22.35 -2.15 3.37
CA LEU A 35 21.97 -2.32 4.77
C LEU A 35 21.69 -0.99 5.47
N TRP A 36 22.56 0.01 5.28
CA TRP A 36 22.42 1.30 5.98
C TRP A 36 21.15 2.04 5.58
N ILE A 37 20.75 1.92 4.31
CA ILE A 37 19.52 2.53 3.79
C ILE A 37 18.29 1.87 4.44
N VAL A 38 18.28 0.54 4.51
CA VAL A 38 17.18 -0.22 5.13
C VAL A 38 17.05 0.14 6.62
N VAL A 39 18.16 0.16 7.36
CA VAL A 39 18.16 0.51 8.79
C VAL A 39 17.70 1.96 9.00
N ALA A 40 18.19 2.91 8.20
CA ALA A 40 17.78 4.30 8.26
C ALA A 40 16.27 4.44 8.00
N ALA A 41 15.74 3.79 6.97
CA ALA A 41 14.33 3.84 6.62
C ALA A 41 13.43 3.31 7.74
N VAL A 42 13.75 2.14 8.29
CA VAL A 42 12.99 1.54 9.40
C VAL A 42 12.99 2.46 10.62
N CYS A 43 14.15 3.03 10.98
CA CYS A 43 14.23 3.95 12.12
C CYS A 43 13.40 5.21 11.89
N VAL A 44 13.52 5.84 10.71
CA VAL A 44 12.76 7.05 10.35
C VAL A 44 11.27 6.80 10.43
N TYR A 45 10.76 5.72 9.83
CA TYR A 45 9.32 5.44 9.81
C TYR A 45 8.76 5.07 11.19
N LEU A 46 9.49 4.29 12.00
CA LEU A 46 9.07 3.98 13.37
C LEU A 46 9.00 5.23 14.25
N ILE A 47 9.99 6.11 14.16
CA ILE A 47 10.03 7.39 14.88
C ILE A 47 8.90 8.30 14.38
N ALA A 48 8.73 8.44 13.07
CA ALA A 48 7.69 9.25 12.46
C ALA A 48 6.29 8.78 12.91
N TYR A 49 5.98 7.49 12.81
CA TYR A 49 4.70 6.96 13.27
C TYR A 49 4.46 7.26 14.76
N ARG A 50 5.46 7.00 15.60
CA ARG A 50 5.33 7.14 17.06
C ARG A 50 5.17 8.58 17.53
N PHE A 51 5.93 9.51 16.96
CA PHE A 51 5.97 10.90 17.43
C PHE A 51 5.09 11.81 16.57
N TYR A 52 5.21 11.73 15.24
CA TYR A 52 4.48 12.61 14.34
C TYR A 52 3.05 12.10 14.07
N GLY A 53 2.88 10.82 13.72
CA GLY A 53 1.55 10.24 13.46
C GLY A 53 0.63 10.32 14.68
N LEU A 54 1.13 9.95 15.86
CA LEU A 54 0.35 10.07 17.11
C LEU A 54 0.16 11.52 17.57
N TYR A 55 1.10 12.43 17.25
CA TYR A 55 0.89 13.86 17.47
C TYR A 55 -0.27 14.39 16.62
N ILE A 56 -0.31 14.04 15.33
CA ILE A 56 -1.40 14.42 14.42
C ILE A 56 -2.72 13.84 14.94
N ALA A 57 -2.76 12.56 15.28
CA ALA A 57 -3.97 11.90 15.77
C ALA A 57 -4.53 12.57 17.03
N LYS A 58 -3.66 12.92 17.99
CA LYS A 58 -4.09 13.46 19.29
C LYS A 58 -4.32 14.97 19.27
N ASN A 59 -3.40 15.75 18.71
CA ASN A 59 -3.38 17.21 18.85
C ASN A 59 -3.95 17.95 17.63
N VAL A 60 -3.82 17.39 16.42
CA VAL A 60 -4.31 18.06 15.19
C VAL A 60 -5.73 17.61 14.87
N LEU A 61 -5.94 16.30 14.76
CA LEU A 61 -7.22 15.72 14.37
C LEU A 61 -8.14 15.46 15.57
N ALA A 62 -7.58 15.33 16.78
CA ALA A 62 -8.34 14.99 17.99
C ALA A 62 -9.28 13.79 17.75
N VAL A 63 -8.67 12.67 17.37
CA VAL A 63 -9.36 11.39 17.16
C VAL A 63 -10.10 10.99 18.44
N ASP A 64 -11.37 10.64 18.30
CA ASP A 64 -12.28 10.32 19.38
C ASP A 64 -12.75 8.86 19.25
N PRO A 65 -12.19 7.93 20.05
CA PRO A 65 -12.61 6.53 20.06
C PRO A 65 -14.06 6.29 20.48
N THR A 66 -14.74 7.28 21.07
CA THR A 66 -16.14 7.17 21.50
C THR A 66 -17.13 7.52 20.39
N ARG A 67 -16.67 8.17 19.31
CA ARG A 67 -17.49 8.51 18.16
C ARG A 67 -17.78 7.25 17.34
N MET A 68 -19.07 7.01 17.08
CA MET A 68 -19.49 5.95 16.16
C MET A 68 -19.07 6.30 14.73
N THR A 69 -18.37 5.37 14.10
CA THR A 69 -17.96 5.46 12.69
C THR A 69 -19.11 5.09 11.76
N PRO A 70 -19.05 5.47 10.47
CA PRO A 70 -20.10 5.13 9.51
C PRO A 70 -20.23 3.63 9.30
N ALA A 71 -19.14 2.86 9.41
CA ALA A 71 -19.18 1.41 9.38
C ALA A 71 -20.16 0.82 10.42
N VAL A 72 -20.24 1.44 11.60
CA VAL A 72 -21.15 1.01 12.67
C VAL A 72 -22.54 1.62 12.52
N ARG A 73 -22.62 2.90 12.14
CA ARG A 73 -23.87 3.66 12.05
C ARG A 73 -24.77 3.23 10.89
N HIS A 74 -24.17 2.98 9.73
CA HIS A 74 -24.87 2.65 8.48
C HIS A 74 -24.65 1.19 8.08
N ASN A 75 -24.39 0.30 9.05
CA ASN A 75 -24.02 -1.09 8.81
C ASN A 75 -25.08 -1.83 7.98
N ASP A 76 -24.84 -1.95 6.68
CA ASP A 76 -25.74 -2.55 5.69
C ASP A 76 -25.38 -4.00 5.36
N GLY A 77 -24.25 -4.50 5.86
CA GLY A 77 -23.75 -5.84 5.55
C GLY A 77 -23.21 -6.00 4.13
N LEU A 78 -23.10 -4.91 3.36
CA LEU A 78 -22.63 -4.87 1.98
C LEU A 78 -21.36 -4.01 1.86
N ASP A 79 -21.52 -2.69 1.95
CA ASP A 79 -20.46 -1.68 1.81
C ASP A 79 -19.98 -1.16 3.17
N TYR A 80 -20.91 -0.97 4.11
CA TYR A 80 -20.64 -0.53 5.46
C TYR A 80 -20.63 -1.72 6.40
N VAL A 81 -19.43 -2.16 6.78
CA VAL A 81 -19.26 -3.33 7.66
C VAL A 81 -18.09 -3.12 8.62
N PRO A 82 -18.33 -3.06 9.95
CA PRO A 82 -17.25 -2.97 10.92
C PRO A 82 -16.30 -4.15 10.77
N THR A 83 -15.05 -3.84 10.43
CA THR A 83 -14.02 -4.84 10.14
C THR A 83 -12.92 -4.74 11.19
N ASP A 84 -12.31 -5.88 11.54
CA ASP A 84 -11.18 -5.88 12.48
C ASP A 84 -10.01 -5.05 11.94
N LYS A 85 -9.35 -4.32 12.85
CA LYS A 85 -8.26 -3.41 12.51
C LYS A 85 -7.13 -4.04 11.70
N LYS A 86 -6.81 -5.32 11.90
CA LYS A 86 -5.72 -6.00 11.18
C LYS A 86 -6.13 -6.36 9.76
N VAL A 87 -7.38 -6.80 9.60
CA VAL A 87 -7.96 -7.10 8.27
C VAL A 87 -8.12 -5.81 7.49
N LEU A 88 -8.64 -4.75 8.12
CA LEU A 88 -8.78 -3.44 7.49
C LEU A 88 -7.44 -2.79 7.18
N PHE A 89 -6.44 -2.91 8.06
CA PHE A 89 -5.07 -2.51 7.76
C PHE A 89 -4.56 -3.22 6.51
N GLY A 90 -4.73 -4.55 6.42
CA GLY A 90 -4.29 -5.29 5.24
C GLY A 90 -5.06 -4.91 3.98
N HIS A 91 -6.37 -4.69 4.08
CA HIS A 91 -7.17 -4.18 2.97
C HIS A 91 -6.65 -2.83 2.48
N HIS A 92 -6.49 -1.87 3.40
CA HIS A 92 -6.02 -0.53 3.08
C HIS A 92 -4.61 -0.58 2.47
N PHE A 93 -3.65 -1.20 3.17
CA PHE A 93 -2.27 -1.41 2.73
C PHE A 93 -2.23 -2.06 1.34
N ALA A 94 -2.94 -3.16 1.13
CA ALA A 94 -2.89 -3.87 -0.14
C ALA A 94 -3.59 -3.12 -1.27
N ALA A 95 -4.64 -2.34 -0.99
CA ALA A 95 -5.26 -1.47 -1.97
C ALA A 95 -4.28 -0.37 -2.42
N ILE A 96 -3.56 0.28 -1.49
CA ILE A 96 -2.67 1.40 -1.81
C ILE A 96 -1.27 1.00 -2.29
N ALA A 97 -0.78 -0.18 -1.89
CA ALA A 97 0.51 -0.74 -2.28
C ALA A 97 0.44 -1.35 -3.69
N GLY A 98 0.43 -0.51 -4.72
CA GLY A 98 0.44 -0.92 -6.13
C GLY A 98 1.84 -1.12 -6.71
N ALA A 99 1.94 -1.12 -8.04
CA ALA A 99 3.23 -1.12 -8.75
C ALA A 99 3.96 0.24 -8.70
N GLY A 100 3.23 1.33 -8.41
CA GLY A 100 3.77 2.70 -8.38
C GLY A 100 4.99 2.88 -7.47
N PRO A 101 4.97 2.39 -6.21
CA PRO A 101 6.14 2.41 -5.32
C PRO A 101 7.39 1.68 -5.82
N LEU A 102 7.26 0.77 -6.80
CA LEU A 102 8.41 0.10 -7.42
C LEU A 102 8.88 0.85 -8.67
N VAL A 103 7.94 1.23 -9.55
CA VAL A 103 8.26 1.87 -10.83
C VAL A 103 8.86 3.26 -10.61
N GLY A 104 8.25 4.09 -9.75
CA GLY A 104 8.70 5.47 -9.51
C GLY A 104 10.18 5.57 -9.11
N PRO A 105 10.63 4.87 -8.05
CA PRO A 105 12.04 4.89 -7.64
C PRO A 105 13.00 4.36 -8.70
N VAL A 106 12.60 3.34 -9.48
CA VAL A 106 13.42 2.80 -10.58
C VAL A 106 13.59 3.85 -11.69
N LEU A 107 12.53 4.54 -12.07
CA LEU A 107 12.60 5.62 -13.07
C LEU A 107 13.40 6.82 -12.55
N ALA A 108 13.27 7.14 -11.27
CA ALA A 108 14.01 8.22 -10.62
C ALA A 108 15.50 7.90 -10.39
N ALA A 109 15.87 6.62 -10.32
CA ALA A 109 17.25 6.18 -10.13
C ALA A 109 18.19 6.67 -11.23
N GLN A 110 17.67 7.10 -12.38
CA GLN A 110 18.46 7.79 -13.41
C GLN A 110 19.22 9.00 -12.86
N MET A 111 18.73 9.66 -11.80
CA MET A 111 19.34 10.82 -11.14
C MET A 111 20.26 10.44 -9.96
N GLY A 112 20.49 9.14 -9.75
CA GLY A 112 21.18 8.59 -8.58
C GLY A 112 20.21 8.18 -7.48
N TYR A 113 20.72 7.45 -6.48
CA TYR A 113 19.85 6.92 -5.41
C TYR A 113 19.46 7.98 -4.37
N LEU A 114 20.30 9.00 -4.17
CA LEU A 114 20.18 9.91 -3.02
C LEU A 114 18.92 10.77 -3.06
N PRO A 115 18.57 11.45 -4.18
CA PRO A 115 17.38 12.30 -4.20
C PRO A 115 16.10 11.50 -4.00
N GLY A 116 15.99 10.34 -4.66
CA GLY A 116 14.86 9.44 -4.50
C GLY A 116 14.72 8.91 -3.08
N MET A 117 15.83 8.51 -2.45
CA MET A 117 15.86 8.06 -1.06
C MET A 117 15.38 9.16 -0.10
N ILE A 118 15.88 10.40 -0.24
CA ILE A 118 15.46 11.52 0.61
C ILE A 118 13.96 11.78 0.45
N TRP A 119 13.47 11.79 -0.78
CA TRP A 119 12.06 12.06 -1.04
C TRP A 119 11.14 10.92 -0.55
N ILE A 120 11.56 9.66 -0.66
CA ILE A 120 10.81 8.53 -0.10
C ILE A 120 10.78 8.59 1.43
N LEU A 121 11.87 8.99 2.09
CA LEU A 121 11.89 9.10 3.54
C LEU A 121 11.10 10.32 4.05
N ALA A 122 11.39 11.51 3.53
CA ALA A 122 10.79 12.76 3.99
C ALA A 122 9.37 12.95 3.45
N GLY A 123 9.14 12.64 2.16
CA GLY A 123 7.85 12.80 1.49
C GLY A 123 6.76 11.90 2.07
N VAL A 124 7.06 10.61 2.31
CA VAL A 124 6.14 9.70 3.02
C VAL A 124 5.74 10.27 4.38
N VAL A 125 6.74 10.68 5.17
CA VAL A 125 6.52 11.09 6.56
C VAL A 125 5.77 12.42 6.66
N LEU A 126 6.14 13.42 5.85
CA LEU A 126 5.62 14.78 5.98
C LEU A 126 4.34 15.00 5.18
N ALA A 127 4.16 14.27 4.08
CA ALA A 127 3.05 14.49 3.17
C ALA A 127 2.17 13.25 3.00
N GLY A 128 2.74 12.09 2.63
CA GLY A 128 1.94 10.93 2.19
C GLY A 128 1.09 10.32 3.29
N ALA A 129 1.75 9.83 4.35
CA ALA A 129 1.07 9.23 5.50
C ALA A 129 0.14 10.24 6.22
N VAL A 130 0.49 11.53 6.17
CA VAL A 130 -0.34 12.62 6.70
C VAL A 130 -1.59 12.80 5.86
N GLN A 131 -1.45 12.94 4.54
CA GLN A 131 -2.54 13.11 3.59
C GLN A 131 -3.52 11.94 3.69
N ASP A 132 -3.00 10.72 3.66
CA ASP A 132 -3.82 9.50 3.67
C ASP A 132 -4.64 9.39 4.96
N PHE A 133 -3.98 9.62 6.11
CA PHE A 133 -4.64 9.64 7.40
C PHE A 133 -5.66 10.78 7.55
N MET A 134 -5.33 11.99 7.11
CA MET A 134 -6.23 13.14 7.17
C MET A 134 -7.47 12.93 6.30
N VAL A 135 -7.30 12.41 5.08
CA VAL A 135 -8.41 12.12 4.17
C VAL A 135 -9.30 11.01 4.75
N LEU A 136 -8.70 9.94 5.30
CA LEU A 136 -9.43 8.88 5.99
C LEU A 136 -10.28 9.43 7.14
N PHE A 137 -9.68 10.26 7.97
CA PHE A 137 -10.33 10.87 9.11
C PHE A 137 -11.49 11.79 8.69
N VAL A 138 -11.26 12.69 7.73
CA VAL A 138 -12.28 13.63 7.23
C VAL A 138 -13.45 12.86 6.61
N SER A 139 -13.16 11.87 5.76
CA SER A 139 -14.21 11.05 5.15
C SER A 139 -14.98 10.23 6.19
N THR A 140 -14.30 9.65 7.19
CA THR A 140 -14.97 8.93 8.29
C THR A 140 -16.00 9.81 9.00
N ARG A 141 -15.68 11.11 9.22
CA ARG A 141 -16.61 12.06 9.85
C ARG A 141 -17.73 12.55 8.93
N ARG A 142 -17.62 12.28 7.63
CA ARG A 142 -18.55 12.65 6.56
C ARG A 142 -19.20 11.41 5.94
N ASP A 143 -19.47 10.40 6.77
CA ASP A 143 -20.14 9.16 6.42
C ASP A 143 -19.44 8.30 5.33
N GLY A 144 -18.13 8.41 5.14
CA GLY A 144 -17.41 7.62 4.13
C GLY A 144 -17.63 8.09 2.70
N ARG A 145 -17.91 9.39 2.52
CA ARG A 145 -18.14 10.02 1.21
C ARG A 145 -16.85 10.16 0.39
N SER A 146 -17.01 10.08 -0.93
CA SER A 146 -15.91 10.24 -1.88
C SER A 146 -15.35 11.66 -1.85
N LEU A 147 -14.08 11.83 -2.25
CA LEU A 147 -13.44 13.16 -2.34
C LEU A 147 -14.27 14.17 -3.15
N GLY A 148 -14.85 13.77 -4.27
CA GLY A 148 -15.66 14.67 -5.10
C GLY A 148 -16.94 15.14 -4.39
N GLU A 149 -17.57 14.27 -3.60
CA GLU A 149 -18.72 14.64 -2.76
C GLU A 149 -18.32 15.56 -1.62
N LEU A 150 -17.17 15.32 -0.98
CA LEU A 150 -16.63 16.21 0.05
C LEU A 150 -16.38 17.62 -0.50
N VAL A 151 -15.75 17.72 -1.68
CA VAL A 151 -15.54 19.01 -2.35
C VAL A 151 -16.87 19.68 -2.70
N LYS A 152 -17.88 18.90 -3.13
CA LYS A 152 -19.22 19.43 -3.41
C LYS A 152 -19.87 20.05 -2.18
N GLU A 153 -19.73 19.43 -1.01
CA GLU A 153 -20.29 19.92 0.24
C GLU A 153 -19.60 21.19 0.75
N GLU A 154 -18.27 21.29 0.59
CA GLU A 154 -17.50 22.42 1.12
C GLU A 154 -17.44 23.61 0.15
N MET A 155 -17.35 23.37 -1.15
CA MET A 155 -17.10 24.41 -2.18
C MET A 155 -18.29 24.64 -3.12
N GLY A 156 -19.36 23.85 -2.99
CA GLY A 156 -20.59 23.96 -3.76
C GLY A 156 -20.64 23.09 -5.03
N PRO A 157 -21.78 23.12 -5.75
CA PRO A 157 -22.09 22.15 -6.80
C PRO A 157 -21.12 22.16 -7.99
N THR A 158 -20.68 23.34 -8.43
CA THR A 158 -19.81 23.49 -9.62
C THR A 158 -18.42 22.90 -9.37
N ALA A 159 -17.79 23.27 -8.25
CA ALA A 159 -16.52 22.72 -7.82
C ALA A 159 -16.62 21.21 -7.57
N GLY A 160 -17.72 20.75 -6.95
CA GLY A 160 -17.99 19.33 -6.73
C GLY A 160 -18.09 18.50 -8.00
N VAL A 161 -18.83 18.96 -9.01
CA VAL A 161 -18.94 18.25 -10.30
C VAL A 161 -17.59 18.20 -11.01
N LEU A 162 -16.83 19.29 -11.02
CA LEU A 162 -15.49 19.32 -11.59
C LEU A 162 -14.56 18.31 -10.88
N ALA A 163 -14.60 18.28 -9.53
CA ALA A 163 -13.81 17.36 -8.73
C ALA A 163 -14.22 15.89 -8.96
N LEU A 164 -15.51 15.59 -9.07
CA LEU A 164 -16.02 14.26 -9.38
C LEU A 164 -15.55 13.78 -10.77
N VAL A 165 -15.67 14.62 -11.79
CA VAL A 165 -15.20 14.29 -13.15
C VAL A 165 -13.69 14.10 -13.17
N ALA A 166 -12.93 14.98 -12.50
CA ALA A 166 -11.48 14.85 -12.41
C ALA A 166 -11.06 13.55 -11.69
N CYS A 167 -11.67 13.25 -10.54
CA CYS A 167 -11.42 12.00 -9.81
C CYS A 167 -11.76 10.78 -10.66
N PHE A 168 -12.88 10.81 -11.38
CA PHE A 168 -13.29 9.73 -12.27
C PHE A 168 -12.28 9.49 -13.39
N MET A 169 -11.84 10.55 -14.08
CA MET A 169 -10.83 10.45 -15.14
C MET A 169 -9.49 9.92 -14.60
N ILE A 170 -9.07 10.38 -13.42
CA ILE A 170 -7.85 9.87 -12.75
C ILE A 170 -7.98 8.38 -12.44
N MET A 171 -9.14 7.93 -11.90
CA MET A 171 -9.39 6.52 -11.62
C MET A 171 -9.29 5.66 -12.89
N VAL A 172 -9.89 6.11 -14.00
CA VAL A 172 -9.83 5.39 -15.28
C VAL A 172 -8.39 5.22 -15.75
N ILE A 173 -7.59 6.29 -15.72
CA ILE A 173 -6.19 6.26 -16.15
C ILE A 173 -5.36 5.32 -15.26
N ILE A 174 -5.51 5.43 -13.94
CA ILE A 174 -4.76 4.60 -12.99
C ILE A 174 -5.13 3.12 -13.15
N LEU A 175 -6.43 2.80 -13.25
CA LEU A 175 -6.89 1.43 -13.46
C LEU A 175 -6.38 0.86 -14.79
N ALA A 176 -6.36 1.65 -15.86
CA ALA A 176 -5.82 1.22 -17.16
C ALA A 176 -4.31 0.87 -17.06
N VAL A 177 -3.52 1.72 -16.40
CA VAL A 177 -2.07 1.49 -16.22
C VAL A 177 -1.83 0.27 -15.35
N LEU A 178 -2.53 0.14 -14.22
CA LEU A 178 -2.39 -1.02 -13.32
C LEU A 178 -2.84 -2.33 -13.99
N ALA A 179 -3.95 -2.31 -14.72
CA ALA A 179 -4.42 -3.46 -15.49
C ALA A 179 -3.40 -3.87 -16.55
N MET A 180 -2.79 -2.92 -17.26
CA MET A 180 -1.74 -3.20 -18.24
C MET A 180 -0.54 -3.92 -17.62
N ILE A 181 -0.09 -3.49 -16.43
CA ILE A 181 1.03 -4.13 -15.72
C ILE A 181 0.68 -5.58 -15.37
N VAL A 182 -0.53 -5.83 -14.86
CA VAL A 182 -1.02 -7.18 -14.54
C VAL A 182 -1.11 -8.06 -15.79
N VAL A 183 -1.73 -7.56 -16.86
CA VAL A 183 -1.87 -8.29 -18.12
C VAL A 183 -0.50 -8.68 -18.68
N LYS A 184 0.46 -7.74 -18.71
CA LYS A 184 1.82 -8.02 -19.20
C LYS A 184 2.56 -9.03 -18.32
N ALA A 185 2.37 -8.97 -17.00
CA ALA A 185 3.00 -9.92 -16.08
C ALA A 185 2.43 -11.34 -16.17
N LEU A 186 1.16 -11.49 -16.56
CA LEU A 186 0.47 -12.78 -16.60
C LEU A 186 0.35 -13.41 -17.99
N THR A 187 0.56 -12.63 -19.07
CA THR A 187 0.49 -13.13 -20.44
C THR A 187 1.50 -14.27 -20.62
N HIS A 188 1.02 -15.42 -21.10
CA HIS A 188 1.83 -16.65 -21.22
C HIS A 188 2.52 -17.11 -19.93
N SER A 189 1.90 -16.85 -18.78
CA SER A 189 2.37 -17.31 -17.47
C SER A 189 1.31 -18.17 -16.77
N PRO A 190 1.25 -19.49 -17.07
CA PRO A 190 0.35 -20.42 -16.37
C PRO A 190 0.56 -20.40 -14.85
N TRP A 191 1.82 -20.27 -14.41
CA TRP A 191 2.18 -20.17 -13.00
C TRP A 191 1.50 -18.99 -12.30
N GLY A 192 1.64 -17.79 -12.89
CA GLY A 192 1.07 -16.56 -12.33
C GLY A 192 -0.45 -16.57 -12.36
N THR A 193 -1.04 -16.96 -13.50
CA THR A 193 -2.49 -17.00 -13.69
C THR A 193 -3.14 -17.98 -12.72
N TYR A 194 -2.59 -19.19 -12.58
CA TYR A 194 -3.07 -20.17 -11.60
C TYR A 194 -3.00 -19.63 -10.17
N THR A 195 -1.86 -19.06 -9.79
CA THR A 195 -1.66 -18.54 -8.43
C THR A 195 -2.69 -17.47 -8.11
N VAL A 196 -2.92 -16.51 -9.02
CA VAL A 196 -3.95 -15.47 -8.85
C VAL A 196 -5.36 -16.06 -8.82
N ALA A 197 -5.69 -16.98 -9.73
CA ALA A 197 -6.99 -17.64 -9.77
C ALA A 197 -7.30 -18.39 -8.47
N PHE A 198 -6.30 -19.05 -7.87
CA PHE A 198 -6.44 -19.76 -6.60
C PHE A 198 -6.70 -18.81 -5.41
N THR A 199 -6.21 -17.57 -5.45
CA THR A 199 -6.47 -16.60 -4.37
C THR A 199 -7.94 -16.18 -4.26
N ILE A 200 -8.72 -16.28 -5.34
CA ILE A 200 -10.14 -15.88 -5.37
C ILE A 200 -11.00 -16.78 -4.47
N PRO A 201 -11.08 -18.12 -4.68
CA PRO A 201 -11.84 -19.00 -3.80
C PRO A 201 -11.28 -19.01 -2.37
N LEU A 202 -9.96 -18.86 -2.21
CA LEU A 202 -9.34 -18.73 -0.89
C LEU A 202 -9.81 -17.48 -0.15
N ALA A 203 -9.89 -16.33 -0.83
CA ALA A 203 -10.40 -15.09 -0.25
C ALA A 203 -11.88 -15.23 0.15
N ILE A 204 -12.71 -15.83 -0.71
CA ILE A 204 -14.12 -16.10 -0.42
C ILE A 204 -14.24 -17.01 0.82
N PHE A 205 -13.43 -18.06 0.89
CA PHE A 205 -13.37 -18.94 2.07
C PHE A 205 -12.99 -18.15 3.32
N MET A 206 -11.95 -17.31 3.27
CA MET A 206 -11.53 -16.48 4.40
C MET A 206 -12.65 -15.52 4.84
N GLY A 207 -13.37 -14.89 3.90
CA GLY A 207 -14.51 -14.03 4.19
C GLY A 207 -15.64 -14.76 4.90
N ILE A 208 -16.06 -15.92 4.37
CA ILE A 208 -17.09 -16.78 4.98
C ILE A 208 -16.64 -17.29 6.36
N TYR A 209 -15.36 -17.64 6.51
CA TYR A 209 -14.84 -18.17 7.76
C TYR A 209 -14.90 -17.13 8.89
N ILE A 210 -14.44 -15.91 8.61
CA ILE A 210 -14.45 -14.80 9.58
C ILE A 210 -15.88 -14.38 9.90
N ARG A 211 -16.81 -14.46 8.94
CA ARG A 211 -18.19 -14.02 9.13
C ARG A 211 -19.08 -15.04 9.84
N TYR A 212 -19.00 -16.33 9.47
CA TYR A 212 -19.97 -17.34 9.90
C TYR A 212 -19.36 -18.52 10.68
N LEU A 213 -18.19 -19.02 10.29
CA LEU A 213 -17.64 -20.24 10.90
C LEU A 213 -17.02 -19.97 12.27
N ARG A 214 -16.13 -18.98 12.37
CA ARG A 214 -15.47 -18.59 13.64
C ARG A 214 -15.27 -17.07 13.73
N PRO A 215 -16.33 -16.32 14.05
CA PRO A 215 -16.24 -14.88 14.27
C PRO A 215 -15.14 -14.51 15.28
N GLY A 216 -14.31 -13.54 14.93
CA GLY A 216 -13.24 -13.00 15.79
C GLY A 216 -11.93 -13.79 15.81
N ARG A 217 -11.86 -15.02 15.24
CA ARG A 217 -10.63 -15.83 15.22
C ARG A 217 -9.74 -15.55 14.01
N ILE A 218 -9.33 -14.30 13.86
CA ILE A 218 -8.58 -13.84 12.68
C ILE A 218 -7.25 -14.57 12.54
N GLY A 219 -6.55 -14.84 13.65
CA GLY A 219 -5.27 -15.54 13.61
C GLY A 219 -5.32 -16.93 12.98
N GLU A 220 -6.41 -17.68 13.18
CA GLU A 220 -6.60 -19.00 12.56
C GLU A 220 -6.70 -18.85 11.03
N VAL A 221 -7.50 -17.88 10.56
CA VAL A 221 -7.69 -17.59 9.13
C VAL A 221 -6.42 -17.03 8.49
N SER A 222 -5.66 -16.19 9.20
CA SER A 222 -4.37 -15.69 8.74
C SER A 222 -3.39 -16.82 8.48
N VAL A 223 -3.31 -17.80 9.40
CA VAL A 223 -2.41 -18.96 9.25
C VAL A 223 -2.87 -19.86 8.09
N ILE A 224 -4.17 -20.16 8.01
CA ILE A 224 -4.72 -20.94 6.89
C ILE A 224 -4.47 -20.23 5.56
N GLY A 225 -4.77 -18.93 5.49
CA GLY A 225 -4.55 -18.10 4.32
C GLY A 225 -3.08 -18.11 3.88
N LEU A 226 -2.15 -17.92 4.81
CA LEU A 226 -0.71 -17.95 4.53
C LEU A 226 -0.25 -19.33 4.01
N VAL A 227 -0.65 -20.42 4.68
CA VAL A 227 -0.28 -21.79 4.26
C VAL A 227 -0.84 -22.09 2.88
N MET A 228 -2.11 -21.78 2.63
CA MET A 228 -2.77 -22.01 1.35
C MET A 228 -2.21 -21.12 0.23
N LEU A 229 -1.75 -19.93 0.57
CA LEU A 229 -1.08 -19.02 -0.37
C LEU A 229 0.29 -19.54 -0.79
N VAL A 230 1.10 -20.03 0.17
CA VAL A 230 2.37 -20.70 -0.14
C VAL A 230 2.12 -21.96 -0.98
N PHE A 231 1.10 -22.74 -0.61
CA PHE A 231 0.66 -23.87 -1.42
C PHE A 231 0.28 -23.46 -2.84
N ALA A 232 -0.47 -22.37 -3.03
CA ALA A 232 -0.85 -21.86 -4.35
C ALA A 232 0.37 -21.52 -5.23
N ILE A 233 1.39 -20.91 -4.63
CA ILE A 233 2.64 -20.55 -5.34
C ILE A 233 3.40 -21.82 -5.77
N ILE A 234 3.55 -22.78 -4.86
CA ILE A 234 4.28 -24.03 -5.13
C ILE A 234 3.53 -24.89 -6.15
N SER A 235 2.24 -25.11 -5.92
CA SER A 235 1.39 -25.91 -6.81
C SER A 235 1.20 -25.27 -8.18
N GLY A 236 1.27 -23.94 -8.27
CA GLY A 236 1.33 -23.26 -9.56
C GLY A 236 2.54 -23.68 -10.39
N GLY A 237 3.69 -23.95 -9.77
CA GLY A 237 4.88 -24.44 -10.47
C GLY A 237 4.62 -25.80 -11.10
N TRP A 238 3.99 -26.70 -10.33
CA TRP A 238 3.57 -28.02 -10.82
C TRP A 238 2.55 -27.93 -11.97
N VAL A 239 1.62 -26.97 -11.89
CA VAL A 239 0.63 -26.71 -12.96
C VAL A 239 1.32 -26.20 -14.22
N ALA A 240 2.30 -25.29 -14.09
CA ALA A 240 3.02 -24.72 -15.22
C ALA A 240 3.92 -25.74 -15.94
N GLU A 241 4.49 -26.69 -15.20
CA GLU A 241 5.30 -27.78 -15.78
C GLU A 241 4.45 -28.89 -16.40
N SER A 242 3.16 -28.99 -16.05
CA SER A 242 2.29 -30.05 -16.51
C SER A 242 1.71 -29.77 -17.91
N PRO A 243 1.95 -30.66 -18.90
CA PRO A 243 1.40 -30.49 -20.25
C PRO A 243 -0.14 -30.49 -20.31
N THR A 244 -0.81 -31.10 -19.34
CA THR A 244 -2.28 -31.19 -19.32
C THR A 244 -2.93 -29.99 -18.64
N TRP A 245 -2.29 -29.44 -17.59
CA TRP A 245 -2.87 -28.36 -16.79
C TRP A 245 -2.40 -26.97 -17.21
N ALA A 246 -1.17 -26.83 -17.70
CA ALA A 246 -0.64 -25.53 -18.13
C ALA A 246 -1.51 -24.82 -19.20
N PRO A 247 -2.06 -25.51 -20.23
CA PRO A 247 -2.88 -24.85 -21.24
C PRO A 247 -4.17 -24.21 -20.71
N TRP A 248 -4.66 -24.66 -19.54
CA TRP A 248 -5.86 -24.09 -18.92
C TRP A 248 -5.62 -22.71 -18.31
N PHE A 249 -4.35 -22.36 -18.03
CA PHE A 249 -3.94 -21.11 -17.40
C PHE A 249 -3.01 -20.27 -18.30
N ASP A 250 -2.76 -20.73 -19.52
CA ASP A 250 -2.03 -19.99 -20.55
C ASP A 250 -3.01 -19.11 -21.33
N TYR A 251 -2.93 -17.80 -21.10
CA TYR A 251 -3.80 -16.82 -21.74
C TYR A 251 -3.00 -15.72 -22.45
N THR A 252 -3.55 -15.28 -23.57
CA THR A 252 -3.12 -14.07 -24.27
C THR A 252 -3.51 -12.82 -23.49
N GLY A 253 -2.83 -11.70 -23.76
CA GLY A 253 -3.15 -10.43 -23.09
C GLY A 253 -4.59 -9.96 -23.32
N VAL A 254 -5.16 -10.23 -24.49
CA VAL A 254 -6.57 -9.88 -24.80
C VAL A 254 -7.54 -10.71 -23.96
N GLN A 255 -7.30 -12.03 -23.83
CA GLN A 255 -8.11 -12.90 -22.97
C GLN A 255 -8.03 -12.46 -21.51
N LEU A 256 -6.83 -12.20 -21.00
CA LEU A 256 -6.63 -11.70 -19.63
C LEU A 256 -7.35 -10.38 -19.38
N THR A 257 -7.36 -9.48 -20.36
CA THR A 257 -8.07 -8.18 -20.24
C THR A 257 -9.57 -8.42 -20.03
N TRP A 258 -10.20 -9.29 -20.83
CA TRP A 258 -11.61 -9.61 -20.65
C TRP A 258 -11.90 -10.33 -19.34
N ILE A 259 -11.03 -11.24 -18.92
CA ILE A 259 -11.12 -11.91 -17.61
C ILE A 259 -11.06 -10.88 -16.48
N LEU A 260 -10.15 -9.91 -16.55
CA LEU A 260 -10.02 -8.84 -15.55
C LEU A 260 -11.25 -7.93 -15.50
N VAL A 261 -11.83 -7.58 -16.66
CA VAL A 261 -13.07 -6.80 -16.71
C VAL A 261 -14.23 -7.57 -16.07
N GLY A 262 -14.41 -8.84 -16.43
CA GLY A 262 -15.45 -9.70 -15.84
C GLY A 262 -15.26 -9.90 -14.33
N TYR A 263 -14.03 -10.18 -13.91
CA TYR A 263 -13.67 -10.26 -12.50
C TYR A 263 -13.94 -8.94 -11.76
N GLY A 264 -13.55 -7.81 -12.35
CA GLY A 264 -13.78 -6.48 -11.77
C GLY A 264 -15.26 -6.18 -11.56
N PHE A 265 -16.11 -6.54 -12.52
CA PHE A 265 -17.56 -6.43 -12.39
C PHE A 265 -18.11 -7.29 -11.24
N ILE A 266 -17.73 -8.58 -11.20
CA ILE A 266 -18.15 -9.49 -10.12
C ILE A 266 -17.69 -8.95 -8.76
N ALA A 267 -16.43 -8.53 -8.64
CA ALA A 267 -15.86 -8.03 -7.41
C ALA A 267 -16.51 -6.72 -6.93
N ALA A 268 -16.99 -5.87 -7.84
CA ALA A 268 -17.71 -4.63 -7.51
C ALA A 268 -19.15 -4.87 -7.02
N VAL A 269 -19.77 -5.99 -7.40
CA VAL A 269 -21.15 -6.34 -7.01
C VAL A 269 -21.18 -7.14 -5.70
N LEU A 270 -20.14 -7.93 -5.44
CA LEU A 270 -20.08 -8.74 -4.23
C LEU A 270 -19.87 -7.88 -2.97
N PRO A 271 -20.41 -8.30 -1.81
CA PRO A 271 -20.19 -7.61 -0.54
C PRO A 271 -18.69 -7.47 -0.23
N VAL A 272 -18.29 -6.33 0.33
CA VAL A 272 -16.89 -5.99 0.59
C VAL A 272 -16.21 -7.02 1.50
N TRP A 273 -16.93 -7.54 2.48
CA TRP A 273 -16.43 -8.55 3.42
C TRP A 273 -16.26 -9.95 2.81
N LEU A 274 -16.89 -10.23 1.67
CA LEU A 274 -16.88 -11.57 1.06
C LEU A 274 -15.64 -11.78 0.18
N LEU A 275 -15.31 -10.79 -0.65
CA LEU A 275 -14.18 -10.90 -1.60
C LEU A 275 -13.14 -9.81 -1.38
N LEU A 276 -13.53 -8.54 -1.43
CA LEU A 276 -12.58 -7.43 -1.50
C LEU A 276 -11.65 -7.37 -0.28
N ALA A 277 -12.20 -7.27 0.93
CA ALA A 277 -11.40 -7.15 2.15
C ALA A 277 -10.58 -8.42 2.46
N PRO A 278 -11.11 -9.66 2.37
CA PRO A 278 -10.32 -10.87 2.59
C PRO A 278 -9.22 -11.08 1.56
N ARG A 279 -9.48 -10.77 0.27
CA ARG A 279 -8.48 -10.89 -0.80
C ARG A 279 -7.34 -9.91 -0.58
N ASP A 280 -7.66 -8.67 -0.25
CA ASP A 280 -6.64 -7.66 -0.04
C ASP A 280 -5.83 -7.99 1.22
N TYR A 281 -6.48 -8.46 2.29
CA TYR A 281 -5.80 -8.99 3.48
C TYR A 281 -4.86 -10.16 3.16
N LEU A 282 -5.29 -11.09 2.30
CA LEU A 282 -4.44 -12.20 1.83
C LEU A 282 -3.22 -11.68 1.04
N SER A 283 -3.43 -10.71 0.15
CA SER A 283 -2.37 -10.08 -0.65
C SER A 283 -1.35 -9.34 0.22
N THR A 284 -1.76 -8.79 1.37
CA THR A 284 -0.85 -8.17 2.34
C THR A 284 0.26 -9.13 2.78
N PHE A 285 -0.04 -10.42 2.99
CA PHE A 285 0.98 -11.39 3.39
C PHE A 285 2.06 -11.55 2.32
N LEU A 286 1.69 -11.60 1.04
CA LEU A 286 2.66 -11.64 -0.06
C LEU A 286 3.52 -10.37 -0.10
N LYS A 287 2.87 -9.20 -0.01
CA LYS A 287 3.54 -7.92 -0.16
C LYS A 287 4.50 -7.65 0.99
N ILE A 288 4.02 -7.74 2.24
CA ILE A 288 4.86 -7.56 3.43
C ILE A 288 5.90 -8.68 3.52
N GLY A 289 5.52 -9.94 3.24
CA GLY A 289 6.44 -11.07 3.24
C GLY A 289 7.59 -10.88 2.25
N THR A 290 7.31 -10.39 1.04
CA THR A 290 8.34 -10.07 0.05
C THR A 290 9.26 -8.94 0.54
N ILE A 291 8.71 -7.85 1.10
CA ILE A 291 9.50 -6.73 1.63
C ILE A 291 10.42 -7.19 2.77
N VAL A 292 9.88 -7.95 3.73
CA VAL A 292 10.65 -8.50 4.86
C VAL A 292 11.70 -9.50 4.38
N GLY A 293 11.35 -10.39 3.45
CA GLY A 293 12.28 -11.34 2.85
C GLY A 293 13.44 -10.63 2.14
N LEU A 294 13.16 -9.58 1.38
CA LEU A 294 14.19 -8.76 0.73
C LEU A 294 15.07 -8.05 1.76
N ALA A 295 14.49 -7.48 2.83
CA ALA A 295 15.23 -6.83 3.89
C ALA A 295 16.17 -7.81 4.63
N ILE A 296 15.70 -9.02 4.93
CA ILE A 296 16.53 -10.11 5.51
C ILE A 296 17.64 -10.51 4.54
N GLY A 297 17.32 -10.64 3.23
CA GLY A 297 18.31 -10.92 2.19
C GLY A 297 19.42 -9.87 2.15
N ILE A 298 19.08 -8.58 2.22
CA ILE A 298 20.03 -7.47 2.28
C ILE A 298 20.87 -7.53 3.57
N LEU A 299 20.27 -7.85 4.72
CA LEU A 299 20.98 -7.99 6.00
C LEU A 299 22.05 -9.09 5.97
N ILE A 300 21.75 -10.21 5.31
CA ILE A 300 22.66 -11.36 5.19
C ILE A 300 23.73 -11.10 4.12
N MET A 301 23.30 -10.76 2.90
CA MET A 301 24.20 -10.61 1.74
C MET A 301 25.05 -9.35 1.80
N ARG A 302 24.56 -8.31 2.50
CA ARG A 302 25.25 -7.02 2.65
C ARG A 302 25.74 -6.47 1.31
N PRO A 303 24.88 -6.32 0.29
CA PRO A 303 25.32 -5.91 -1.03
C PRO A 303 25.82 -4.46 -1.03
N THR A 304 26.90 -4.23 -1.77
CA THR A 304 27.42 -2.89 -2.08
C THR A 304 26.51 -2.18 -3.07
N LEU A 305 26.13 -0.95 -2.78
CA LEU A 305 25.27 -0.15 -3.64
C LEU A 305 26.08 0.41 -4.82
N THR A 306 25.90 -0.18 -6.00
CA THR A 306 26.65 0.18 -7.22
C THR A 306 26.22 1.51 -7.84
N MET A 307 24.99 1.97 -7.55
CA MET A 307 24.46 3.23 -8.07
C MET A 307 25.12 4.41 -7.34
N PRO A 308 25.68 5.41 -8.06
CA PRO A 308 26.22 6.61 -7.42
C PRO A 308 25.10 7.44 -6.75
N ALA A 309 25.50 8.25 -5.76
CA ALA A 309 24.58 9.12 -5.03
C ALA A 309 23.84 10.09 -5.98
N LEU A 310 24.59 10.69 -6.90
CA LEU A 310 24.07 11.52 -7.98
C LEU A 310 24.72 11.05 -9.28
N THR A 311 23.95 11.03 -10.36
CA THR A 311 24.47 10.75 -11.70
C THR A 311 24.66 12.07 -12.47
N LYS A 312 25.27 11.98 -13.65
CA LYS A 312 25.36 13.11 -14.59
C LYS A 312 23.99 13.65 -15.03
N PHE A 313 22.94 12.83 -14.97
CA PHE A 313 21.59 13.16 -15.43
C PHE A 313 20.79 14.03 -14.44
N ILE A 314 21.42 14.45 -13.33
CA ILE A 314 20.82 15.43 -12.40
C ILE A 314 20.58 16.79 -13.06
N ASP A 315 21.29 17.07 -14.16
CA ASP A 315 21.10 18.24 -15.02
C ASP A 315 19.79 18.22 -15.83
N GLY A 316 19.06 17.10 -15.79
CA GLY A 316 17.78 16.91 -16.45
C GLY A 316 17.87 16.36 -17.88
N THR A 317 19.06 15.92 -18.31
CA THR A 317 19.29 15.25 -19.60
C THR A 317 19.04 13.74 -19.53
N GLY A 318 18.25 13.29 -18.55
CA GLY A 318 18.00 11.88 -18.27
C GLY A 318 17.33 11.13 -19.43
N PRO A 319 17.67 9.85 -19.66
CA PRO A 319 17.15 9.07 -20.77
C PRO A 319 15.71 8.58 -20.57
N VAL A 320 15.24 8.47 -19.32
CA VAL A 320 13.88 7.98 -18.99
C VAL A 320 12.87 9.11 -19.14
N TRP A 321 13.25 10.30 -18.66
CA TRP A 321 12.48 11.53 -18.80
C TRP A 321 13.43 12.72 -18.72
N SER A 322 13.13 13.75 -19.51
CA SER A 322 13.84 15.02 -19.51
C SER A 322 13.19 16.00 -18.53
N GLY A 323 14.01 16.75 -17.80
CA GLY A 323 13.54 17.75 -16.85
C GLY A 323 14.40 17.87 -15.60
N SER A 324 14.33 19.01 -14.93
CA SER A 324 15.05 19.27 -13.68
C SER A 324 14.60 18.35 -12.54
N LEU A 325 15.48 18.15 -11.55
CA LEU A 325 15.18 17.36 -10.34
C LEU A 325 13.86 17.77 -9.69
N PHE A 326 13.64 19.07 -9.51
CA PHE A 326 12.37 19.64 -9.09
C PHE A 326 11.65 20.27 -10.30
N PRO A 327 10.35 20.00 -10.53
CA PRO A 327 9.44 19.20 -9.71
C PRO A 327 9.36 17.71 -10.11
N PHE A 328 10.06 17.28 -11.15
CA PHE A 328 9.79 16.00 -11.80
C PHE A 328 10.07 14.78 -10.91
N LEU A 329 11.09 14.81 -10.05
CA LEU A 329 11.35 13.73 -9.07
C LEU A 329 10.14 13.49 -8.15
N PHE A 330 9.51 14.59 -7.70
CA PHE A 330 8.39 14.57 -6.77
C PHE A 330 7.15 13.95 -7.41
N ILE A 331 6.96 14.24 -8.71
CA ILE A 331 5.87 13.67 -9.52
C ILE A 331 6.18 12.20 -9.85
N THR A 332 7.43 11.86 -10.15
CA THR A 332 7.87 10.51 -10.53
C THR A 332 7.70 9.52 -9.38
N ILE A 333 8.02 9.95 -8.15
CA ILE A 333 7.82 9.17 -6.92
C ILE A 333 6.60 9.70 -6.14
N ALA A 334 5.53 10.09 -6.85
CA ALA A 334 4.31 10.55 -6.21
C ALA A 334 3.61 9.41 -5.44
N CYS A 335 3.53 8.21 -6.01
CA CYS A 335 2.84 7.07 -5.38
C CYS A 335 3.46 6.60 -4.05
N GLY A 336 4.70 7.03 -3.75
CA GLY A 336 5.33 6.80 -2.46
C GLY A 336 5.15 7.97 -1.49
N ALA A 337 5.02 9.21 -1.96
CA ALA A 337 5.07 10.39 -1.10
C ALA A 337 3.79 11.22 -1.05
N VAL A 338 3.03 11.35 -2.14
CA VAL A 338 1.76 12.11 -2.23
C VAL A 338 0.93 11.48 -3.35
N SER A 339 -0.08 10.71 -3.00
CA SER A 339 -0.81 9.87 -3.98
C SER A 339 -2.30 10.18 -4.01
N GLY A 340 -2.80 10.56 -5.19
CA GLY A 340 -4.24 10.72 -5.43
C GLY A 340 -5.00 9.41 -5.27
N PHE A 341 -4.39 8.26 -5.59
CA PHE A 341 -5.04 6.95 -5.43
C PHE A 341 -5.24 6.58 -3.96
N HIS A 342 -4.26 6.88 -3.11
CA HIS A 342 -4.37 6.63 -1.66
C HIS A 342 -5.53 7.42 -1.08
N ALA A 343 -5.61 8.71 -1.43
CA ALA A 343 -6.72 9.57 -1.02
C ALA A 343 -8.10 9.06 -1.48
N LEU A 344 -8.19 8.40 -2.64
CA LEU A 344 -9.43 7.77 -3.11
C LEU A 344 -9.81 6.53 -2.28
N ILE A 345 -8.84 5.71 -1.88
CA ILE A 345 -9.08 4.54 -1.01
C ILE A 345 -9.39 4.97 0.43
N ALA A 346 -8.68 5.97 0.95
CA ALA A 346 -8.90 6.55 2.27
C ALA A 346 -10.24 7.30 2.37
N SER A 347 -10.73 7.91 1.29
CA SER A 347 -12.06 8.53 1.29
C SER A 347 -13.19 7.57 0.94
N GLY A 348 -12.92 6.50 0.19
CA GLY A 348 -13.94 5.62 -0.38
C GLY A 348 -14.23 4.37 0.44
N THR A 349 -13.35 3.37 0.40
CA THR A 349 -13.65 2.02 0.92
C THR A 349 -13.32 1.89 2.41
N THR A 350 -12.12 2.32 2.79
CA THR A 350 -11.59 2.21 4.17
C THR A 350 -12.50 2.80 5.26
N PRO A 351 -13.07 4.02 5.12
CA PRO A 351 -13.88 4.62 6.17
C PRO A 351 -15.18 3.86 6.42
N LYS A 352 -15.73 3.20 5.39
CA LYS A 352 -16.94 2.37 5.48
C LYS A 352 -16.73 1.06 6.25
N MET A 353 -15.47 0.66 6.45
CA MET A 353 -15.12 -0.54 7.21
C MET A 353 -14.51 -0.25 8.58
N LEU A 354 -14.15 1.00 8.86
CA LEU A 354 -13.45 1.41 10.07
C LEU A 354 -14.34 1.22 11.31
N ALA A 355 -14.03 0.24 12.16
CA ALA A 355 -14.85 -0.07 13.33
C ALA A 355 -14.73 0.96 14.47
N ASN A 356 -13.61 1.69 14.55
CA ASN A 356 -13.37 2.69 15.59
C ASN A 356 -12.45 3.81 15.09
N GLU A 357 -12.78 5.07 15.35
CA GLU A 357 -11.99 6.22 14.89
C GLU A 357 -10.54 6.17 15.42
N GLY A 358 -10.34 5.65 16.64
CA GLY A 358 -9.03 5.43 17.26
C GLY A 358 -8.08 4.53 16.47
N GLN A 359 -8.60 3.74 15.52
CA GLN A 359 -7.80 2.88 14.65
C GLN A 359 -7.32 3.59 13.38
N ALA A 360 -7.86 4.78 13.06
CA ALA A 360 -7.56 5.49 11.82
C ALA A 360 -6.07 5.83 11.67
N CYS A 361 -5.37 6.17 12.76
CA CYS A 361 -3.93 6.44 12.70
C CYS A 361 -3.12 5.16 12.37
N PHE A 362 -3.51 4.02 12.95
CA PHE A 362 -2.87 2.74 12.65
C PHE A 362 -3.08 2.31 11.20
N ILE A 363 -4.25 2.57 10.64
CA ILE A 363 -4.61 2.16 9.28
C ILE A 363 -4.07 3.15 8.24
N GLY A 364 -4.37 4.44 8.36
CA GLY A 364 -4.03 5.44 7.34
C GLY A 364 -2.62 6.03 7.45
N HIS A 365 -2.08 6.21 8.66
CA HIS A 365 -0.69 6.70 8.80
C HIS A 365 0.32 5.55 8.90
N GLY A 366 -0.09 4.40 9.46
CA GLY A 366 0.77 3.23 9.61
C GLY A 366 0.77 2.28 8.41
N GLY A 367 -0.16 2.47 7.48
CA GLY A 367 -0.38 1.64 6.28
C GLY A 367 0.57 1.89 5.14
#